data_AF-D6A4H6-F1
#
_entry.id   AF-D6A4H6-F1
#
_cell.length_a   1.000
_cell.length_b   1.000
_cell.length_c   1.000
_cell.angle_alpha   90.00
_cell.angle_beta   90.00
_cell.angle_gamma   90.00
#
_symmetry.space_group_name_H-M   'P 1'
#
loop_
_entity.id
_entity.type
_entity.pdbx_description
1 polymer ?
#
loop_
_entity_poly.entity_id
_entity_poly.type
_entity_poly.pdbx_seq_one_letter_code
_entity_poly.pdbx_strand_id
1 'polypeptide(L)'
;MTKPPAPFEQLADLAAGGESIDQAVALTQALAAIPDLQKWLRERRQHVVRTLHERDGMSYTDMAPRLGVKPERVSGIARGHSRSPRKGSSE
;
A
#
# COMPACT_ATOMS: atom_id res chain seq x y z
N MET A 1 25.03 -2.15 5.32
CA MET A 1 23.56 -2.32 5.35
C MET A 1 22.93 -1.22 4.51
N THR A 2 22.05 -1.58 3.57
CA THR A 2 21.23 -0.62 2.83
C THR A 2 20.00 -0.26 3.69
N LYS A 3 19.80 1.04 3.92
CA LYS A 3 18.64 1.61 4.63
C LYS A 3 17.33 1.11 3.99
N PRO A 4 16.25 0.87 4.77
CA PRO A 4 14.94 0.60 4.18
C PRO A 4 14.53 1.70 3.20
N PRO A 5 13.85 1.35 2.09
CA PRO A 5 13.44 2.34 1.10
C PRO A 5 12.39 3.30 1.68
N ALA A 6 12.41 4.56 1.25
CA ALA A 6 11.31 5.49 1.52
C ALA A 6 9.98 4.89 0.99
N PRO A 7 8.85 5.01 1.73
CA PRO A 7 8.65 5.79 2.97
C PRO A 7 8.93 5.03 4.28
N PHE A 8 9.52 3.84 4.22
CA PHE A 8 9.64 2.92 5.37
C PHE A 8 10.95 3.04 6.15
N GLU A 9 11.61 4.19 6.06
CA GLU A 9 12.92 4.45 6.67
C GLU A 9 12.91 4.28 8.19
N GLN A 10 11.75 4.52 8.82
CA GLN A 10 11.53 4.32 10.26
C GLN A 10 11.60 2.85 10.68
N LEU A 11 11.54 1.90 9.73
CA LEU A 11 11.74 0.47 10.01
C LEU A 11 13.21 0.09 10.18
N ALA A 12 14.15 1.04 10.04
CA ALA A 12 15.58 0.77 10.19
C ALA A 12 15.91 0.15 11.56
N ASP A 13 15.15 0.52 12.60
CA ASP A 13 15.34 0.02 13.96
C ASP A 13 15.06 -1.49 14.08
N LEU A 14 14.21 -2.06 13.22
CA LEU A 14 13.96 -3.51 13.19
C LEU A 14 15.19 -4.30 12.71
N ALA A 15 16.08 -3.67 11.95
CA ALA A 15 17.32 -4.27 11.45
C ALA A 15 18.57 -3.73 12.17
N ALA A 16 18.40 -2.88 13.18
CA ALA A 16 19.49 -2.33 13.97
C ALA A 16 19.94 -3.34 15.05
N GLY A 17 21.22 -3.25 15.44
CA GLY A 17 21.82 -4.13 16.45
C GLY A 17 22.53 -5.34 15.88
N GLY A 18 23.03 -6.21 16.77
CA GLY A 18 23.69 -7.46 16.40
C GLY A 18 22.69 -8.55 16.01
N GLU A 19 23.13 -9.44 15.13
CA GLU A 19 22.32 -10.58 14.67
C GLU A 19 21.99 -11.50 15.86
N SER A 20 20.70 -11.60 16.18
CA SER A 20 20.18 -12.39 17.30
C SER A 20 18.88 -13.10 16.92
N ILE A 21 18.51 -14.12 17.70
CA ILE A 21 17.22 -14.80 17.54
C ILE A 21 16.05 -13.83 17.74
N ASP A 22 16.17 -12.90 18.68
CA ASP A 22 15.13 -11.89 18.92
C ASP A 22 14.94 -10.97 17.69
N GLN A 23 16.03 -10.60 17.02
CA GLN A 23 15.96 -9.84 15.78
C GLN A 23 15.26 -10.65 14.66
N ALA A 24 15.57 -11.94 14.54
CA ALA A 24 14.91 -12.82 13.57
C ALA A 24 13.40 -12.98 13.85
N VAL A 25 13.00 -13.07 15.13
CA VAL A 25 11.59 -13.12 15.54
C VAL A 25 10.87 -11.82 15.19
N ALA A 26 11.46 -10.67 15.51
CA ALA A 26 10.88 -9.37 15.20
C ALA A 26 10.68 -9.17 13.69
N LEU A 27 11.68 -9.52 12.88
CA LEU A 27 11.59 -9.46 11.42
C LEU A 27 10.51 -10.41 10.88
N THR A 28 10.39 -11.61 11.44
CA THR A 28 9.35 -12.58 11.03
C THR A 28 7.94 -12.05 11.31
N GLN A 29 7.72 -11.47 12.49
CA GLN A 29 6.43 -10.86 12.85
C GLN A 29 6.11 -9.66 11.95
N ALA A 30 7.10 -8.81 11.66
CA ALA A 30 6.93 -7.68 10.76
C ALA A 30 6.53 -8.14 9.35
N LEU A 31 7.20 -9.16 8.80
CA LEU A 31 6.86 -9.75 7.50
C LEU A 31 5.44 -10.33 7.48
N ALA A 32 5.04 -11.02 8.55
CA ALA A 32 3.70 -11.60 8.68
C ALA A 32 2.59 -10.53 8.69
N ALA A 33 2.87 -9.33 9.18
CA ALA A 33 1.91 -8.22 9.23
C ALA A 33 1.77 -7.46 7.88
N ILE A 34 2.66 -7.67 6.92
CA ILE A 34 2.65 -6.93 5.63
C ILE A 34 1.34 -7.11 4.85
N PRO A 35 0.74 -8.30 4.71
CA PRO A 35 -0.52 -8.46 3.98
C PRO A 35 -1.65 -7.61 4.56
N ASP A 36 -1.76 -7.54 5.90
CA ASP A 36 -2.77 -6.74 6.59
C ASP A 36 -2.51 -5.25 6.41
N LEU A 37 -1.25 -4.81 6.52
CA LEU A 37 -0.84 -3.44 6.21
C LEU A 37 -1.18 -3.07 4.75
N GLN A 38 -0.91 -3.95 3.79
CA GLN A 38 -1.25 -3.73 2.39
C GLN A 38 -2.75 -3.61 2.17
N LYS A 39 -3.56 -4.44 2.85
CA LYS A 39 -5.02 -4.36 2.80
C LYS A 39 -5.50 -3.01 3.33
N TRP A 40 -5.05 -2.64 4.53
CA TRP A 40 -5.40 -1.37 5.16
C TRP A 40 -5.00 -0.16 4.30
N LEU A 41 -3.78 -0.14 3.73
CA LEU A 41 -3.32 0.93 2.84
C LEU A 41 -4.19 1.04 1.58
N ARG A 42 -4.65 -0.09 1.01
CA ARG A 42 -5.53 -0.08 -0.17
C ARG A 42 -6.90 0.51 0.16
N GLU A 43 -7.49 0.09 1.27
CA GLU A 43 -8.77 0.61 1.77
C GLU A 43 -8.67 2.11 2.07
N ARG A 44 -7.62 2.52 2.78
CA ARG A 44 -7.39 3.94 3.09
C ARG A 44 -7.20 4.76 1.83
N ARG A 45 -6.42 4.27 0.86
CA ARG A 45 -6.23 4.94 -0.44
C ARG A 45 -7.55 5.08 -1.20
N GLN A 46 -8.36 4.02 -1.25
CA GLN A 46 -9.69 4.09 -1.89
C GLN A 46 -10.55 5.18 -1.26
N HIS A 47 -10.62 5.21 0.07
CA HIS A 47 -11.37 6.23 0.79
C HIS A 47 -10.88 7.65 0.46
N VAL A 48 -9.56 7.89 0.52
CA VAL A 48 -8.99 9.22 0.20
C VAL A 48 -9.32 9.65 -1.22
N VAL A 49 -9.15 8.77 -2.21
CA VAL A 49 -9.46 9.08 -3.61
C VAL A 49 -10.96 9.41 -3.79
N ARG A 50 -11.84 8.64 -3.13
CA ARG A 50 -13.28 8.93 -3.15
C ARG A 50 -13.60 10.28 -2.52
N THR A 51 -13.04 10.58 -1.35
CA THR A 51 -13.28 11.86 -0.66
C THR A 51 -12.82 13.04 -1.50
N LEU A 52 -11.62 12.99 -2.09
CA LEU A 52 -11.12 14.07 -2.95
C LEU A 52 -12.03 14.30 -4.16
N HIS A 53 -12.65 13.25 -4.69
CA HIS A 53 -13.56 13.36 -5.82
C HIS A 53 -14.95 13.87 -5.41
N GLU A 54 -15.56 13.22 -4.42
CA GLU A 54 -16.94 13.44 -4.01
C GLU A 54 -17.10 14.74 -3.22
N ARG A 55 -16.15 15.06 -2.33
CA ARG A 55 -16.21 16.25 -1.44
C ARG A 55 -15.51 17.45 -2.06
N ASP A 56 -14.33 17.26 -2.62
CA ASP A 56 -13.47 18.38 -3.07
C ASP A 56 -13.61 18.66 -4.58
N GLY A 57 -14.44 17.89 -5.29
CA GLY A 57 -14.72 18.08 -6.72
C GLY A 57 -13.54 17.81 -7.65
N MET A 58 -12.46 17.20 -7.14
CA MET A 58 -11.26 16.96 -7.95
C MET A 58 -11.52 15.85 -8.98
N SER A 59 -11.13 16.08 -10.24
CA SER A 59 -11.33 15.08 -11.27
C SER A 59 -10.28 13.95 -11.18
N TYR A 60 -10.60 12.77 -11.70
CA TYR A 60 -9.63 11.66 -11.77
C TYR A 60 -8.44 11.99 -12.67
N THR A 61 -8.65 12.84 -13.67
CA THR A 61 -7.60 13.32 -14.58
C THR A 61 -6.60 14.20 -13.84
N ASP A 62 -7.07 15.02 -12.89
CA ASP A 62 -6.20 15.87 -12.06
C ASP A 62 -5.44 15.08 -10.99
N MET A 63 -6.03 14.01 -10.46
CA MET A 63 -5.38 13.13 -9.48
C MET A 63 -4.29 12.25 -10.11
N ALA A 64 -4.51 11.77 -11.33
CA ALA A 64 -3.67 10.81 -12.04
C ALA A 64 -2.16 11.16 -12.03
N PRO A 65 -1.72 12.36 -12.45
CA PRO A 65 -0.30 12.72 -12.46
C PRO A 65 0.30 12.77 -11.04
N ARG A 66 -0.47 13.18 -10.03
CA ARG A 66 -0.01 13.24 -8.63
C ARG A 66 0.19 11.87 -8.02
N LEU A 67 -0.60 10.89 -8.45
CA LEU A 67 -0.53 9.50 -7.99
C LEU A 67 0.39 8.63 -8.85
N GLY A 68 0.94 9.15 -9.94
CA GLY A 68 1.80 8.39 -10.85
C GLY A 68 1.06 7.24 -11.57
N VAL A 69 -0.25 7.38 -11.82
CA VAL A 69 -1.08 6.36 -12.49
C VAL A 69 -1.98 7.00 -13.55
N LYS A 70 -2.57 6.20 -14.43
CA LYS A 70 -3.54 6.69 -15.42
C LYS A 70 -4.91 7.03 -14.78
N PRO A 71 -5.72 7.94 -15.35
CA PRO A 71 -7.03 8.31 -14.81
C PRO A 71 -7.99 7.11 -14.61
N GLU A 72 -7.97 6.13 -15.52
CA GLU A 72 -8.78 4.91 -15.41
C GLU A 72 -8.41 4.13 -14.15
N ARG A 73 -7.13 4.17 -13.77
CA ARG A 73 -6.67 3.52 -12.55
C ARG A 73 -7.17 4.25 -11.30
N VAL A 74 -7.19 5.58 -11.30
CA VAL A 74 -7.77 6.38 -10.20
C VAL A 74 -9.25 6.04 -10.03
N SER A 75 -9.98 5.99 -11.15
CA SER A 75 -11.39 5.60 -11.17
C SER A 75 -11.60 4.17 -10.63
N GLY A 76 -10.74 3.22 -11.03
CA GLY A 76 -10.75 1.87 -10.50
C GLY A 76 -10.43 1.79 -8.99
N ILE A 77 -9.52 2.64 -8.49
CA ILE A 77 -9.23 2.75 -7.06
C ILE A 77 -10.45 3.25 -6.30
N ALA A 78 -11.12 4.29 -6.79
CA ALA A 78 -12.34 4.84 -6.16
C ALA A 78 -13.43 3.76 -6.03
N ARG A 79 -13.62 2.95 -7.08
CA ARG A 79 -14.58 1.82 -7.10
C ARG A 79 -14.14 0.59 -6.29
N GLY A 80 -12.93 0.58 -5.73
CA GLY A 80 -12.42 -0.56 -4.97
C GLY A 80 -11.95 -1.75 -5.82
N HIS A 81 -11.69 -1.54 -7.12
CA HIS A 81 -11.16 -2.59 -7.99
C HIS A 81 -9.70 -2.89 -7.61
N SER A 82 -9.51 -3.99 -6.88
CA SER A 82 -8.19 -4.57 -6.63
C SER A 82 -7.71 -5.35 -7.87
N ARG A 83 -6.40 -5.31 -8.16
CA ARG A 83 -5.79 -6.16 -9.20
C ARG A 83 -5.58 -7.61 -8.72
N SER A 84 -6.16 -8.04 -7.60
CA SER A 84 -6.04 -9.46 -7.25
C SER A 84 -6.66 -10.27 -8.38
N PRO A 85 -5.91 -11.20 -9.01
CA PRO A 85 -6.52 -12.16 -9.89
C PRO A 85 -7.64 -12.83 -9.09
N ARG A 86 -8.87 -12.82 -9.61
CA ARG A 86 -9.87 -13.75 -9.11
C ARG A 86 -9.26 -15.15 -9.26
N LYS A 87 -8.85 -15.76 -8.15
CA LYS A 87 -8.65 -17.21 -8.10
C LYS A 87 -10.04 -17.81 -8.22
N GLY A 88 -10.52 -18.02 -9.45
CA GLY A 88 -11.90 -18.41 -9.70
C GLY A 88 -12.33 -18.18 -11.14
N SER A 89 -11.60 -18.78 -12.07
CA SER A 89 -12.09 -19.16 -13.40
C SER A 89 -11.01 -20.02 -14.06
N SER A 90 -10.83 -21.23 -13.51
CA SER A 90 -10.35 -22.37 -14.28
C SER A 90 -11.46 -23.39 -14.16
N GLU A 91 -12.08 -23.67 -15.31
CA GLU A 91 -12.98 -24.81 -15.51
C GLU A 91 -12.31 -26.14 -15.13
#